data_AF-A0A158A7I7-F1
#
_entry.id   AF-A0A158A7I7-F1
#
_cell.length_a   1.000
_cell.length_b   1.000
_cell.length_c   1.000
_cell.angle_alpha   90.00
_cell.angle_beta   90.00
_cell.angle_gamma   90.00
#
_symmetry.space_group_name_H-M   'P 1'
#
loop_
_entity.id
_entity.type
_entity.pdbx_description
1 polymer ?
#
loop_
_entity_poly.entity_id
_entity_poly.type
_entity_poly.pdbx_seq_one_letter_code
_entity_poly.pdbx_strand_id
1 'polypeptide(L)'
;MTKRARLETFNEKALFARLSTAQRTPDAGAYIAEQLWACHRVLSAAGVHNLMYLTRGLVERGIAHLCWEELLDRKFGDPMNVQNRAVWLLFHLCLQAQRDFALDVCTARSREDLLTGRFLEGIKGACAGWTESSSSYLRRVENVLEVCSLDLTVGGGEQETGGDFALILDIKGNPSCAQDFEHSIVTLTEGGPRGDFFVPLIFQAKRYTGSAADISRRNSTQGYQFNRLRQRDCASAYIFYENGDNGIDCPALPMVKLANHCSPVEVSRTTGVFEDSVDFATYILCAVNGCDDMPAAQTREDALNMILANASPESLTKLVVLGNTAGLKETYRDALAALRAEIKSGVSMDATQPERPRKHGPC
;
A
#
# COMPACT_ATOMS: atom_id res chain seq x y z
N MET A 1 -24.96 -15.25 -11.25
CA MET A 1 -25.61 -14.23 -10.38
C MET A 1 -26.14 -14.75 -9.02
N THR A 2 -25.99 -16.03 -8.64
CA THR A 2 -26.68 -16.61 -7.46
C THR A 2 -25.86 -16.83 -6.18
N LYS A 3 -24.52 -16.69 -6.18
CA LYS A 3 -23.69 -16.83 -4.95
C LYS A 3 -23.40 -15.49 -4.25
N ARG A 4 -23.38 -14.37 -4.97
CA ARG A 4 -22.98 -13.06 -4.42
C ARG A 4 -24.02 -12.44 -3.47
N ALA A 5 -25.30 -12.76 -3.69
CA ALA A 5 -26.42 -12.22 -2.91
C ALA A 5 -26.55 -12.81 -1.49
N ARG A 6 -25.67 -13.74 -1.08
CA ARG A 6 -25.71 -14.40 0.23
C ARG A 6 -24.51 -14.11 1.14
N LEU A 7 -23.60 -13.23 0.74
CA LEU A 7 -22.48 -12.83 1.61
C LEU A 7 -22.97 -11.66 2.46
N GLU A 8 -23.43 -11.95 3.67
CA GLU A 8 -24.11 -11.00 4.56
C GLU A 8 -23.13 -10.27 5.47
N THR A 9 -22.00 -10.89 5.80
CA THR A 9 -21.01 -10.31 6.73
C THR A 9 -19.73 -9.84 6.06
N PHE A 10 -19.01 -8.94 6.74
CA PHE A 10 -17.69 -8.46 6.34
C PHE A 10 -16.70 -9.61 6.13
N ASN A 11 -16.67 -10.55 7.09
CA ASN A 11 -15.75 -11.69 7.12
C ASN A 11 -16.01 -12.64 5.94
N GLU A 12 -17.28 -12.94 5.64
CA GLU A 12 -17.66 -13.80 4.52
C GLU A 12 -17.22 -13.22 3.17
N LYS A 13 -17.44 -11.92 2.94
CA LYS A 13 -16.99 -11.26 1.71
C LYS A 13 -15.46 -11.24 1.59
N ALA A 14 -14.75 -10.99 2.69
CA ALA A 14 -13.29 -10.93 2.70
C ALA A 14 -12.68 -12.31 2.43
N LEU A 15 -13.21 -13.34 3.09
CA LEU A 15 -12.85 -14.74 2.86
C LEU A 15 -13.12 -15.14 1.41
N PHE A 16 -14.31 -14.83 0.90
CA PHE A 16 -14.67 -15.13 -0.49
C PHE A 16 -13.73 -14.49 -1.52
N ALA A 17 -13.39 -13.21 -1.35
CA ALA A 17 -12.50 -12.51 -2.27
C ALA A 17 -11.08 -13.09 -2.25
N ARG A 18 -10.56 -13.45 -1.06
CA ARG A 18 -9.25 -14.10 -0.91
C ARG A 18 -9.24 -15.50 -1.51
N LEU A 19 -10.26 -16.32 -1.24
CA LEU A 19 -10.37 -17.66 -1.83
C LEU A 19 -10.48 -17.59 -3.37
N SER A 20 -11.26 -16.63 -3.89
CA SER A 20 -11.38 -16.41 -5.33
C SER A 20 -10.03 -16.02 -5.96
N THR A 21 -9.23 -15.22 -5.25
CA THR A 21 -7.87 -14.85 -5.66
C THR A 21 -6.93 -16.06 -5.62
N ALA A 22 -6.96 -16.85 -4.53
CA ALA A 22 -6.14 -18.05 -4.36
C ALA A 22 -6.40 -19.13 -5.42
N GLN A 23 -7.62 -19.19 -5.96
CA GLN A 23 -7.99 -20.13 -7.01
C GLN A 23 -7.50 -19.74 -8.41
N ARG A 24 -6.88 -18.56 -8.60
CA ARG A 24 -6.46 -18.08 -9.93
C ARG A 24 -5.34 -18.90 -10.56
N THR A 25 -4.40 -19.41 -9.77
CA THR A 25 -3.45 -20.44 -10.21
C THR A 25 -3.19 -21.43 -9.07
N PRO A 26 -2.86 -22.70 -9.38
CA PRO A 26 -2.48 -23.68 -8.34
C PRO A 26 -1.32 -23.18 -7.46
N ASP A 27 -0.37 -22.47 -8.07
CA ASP A 27 0.81 -21.92 -7.40
C ASP A 27 0.47 -20.65 -6.58
N ALA A 28 -0.47 -19.82 -7.05
CA ALA A 28 -0.97 -18.67 -6.30
C ALA A 28 -1.72 -19.11 -5.04
N GLY A 29 -2.36 -20.29 -5.04
CA GLY A 29 -3.00 -20.83 -3.85
C GLY A 29 -2.00 -21.08 -2.71
N ALA A 30 -0.88 -21.76 -3.01
CA ALA A 30 0.19 -22.01 -2.04
C ALA A 30 0.91 -20.71 -1.66
N TYR A 31 1.18 -19.83 -2.62
CA TYR A 31 1.85 -18.56 -2.38
C TYR A 31 0.98 -17.58 -1.58
N ILE A 32 -0.31 -17.44 -1.89
CA ILE A 32 -1.25 -16.63 -1.10
C ILE A 32 -1.40 -17.23 0.29
N ALA A 33 -1.39 -18.56 0.44
CA ALA A 33 -1.34 -19.18 1.76
C ALA A 33 -0.03 -18.84 2.50
N GLU A 34 1.12 -18.80 1.81
CA GLU A 34 2.40 -18.37 2.37
C GLU A 34 2.40 -16.87 2.72
N GLN A 35 1.79 -16.01 1.91
CA GLN A 35 1.68 -14.57 2.18
C GLN A 35 0.68 -14.27 3.28
N LEU A 36 -0.44 -15.01 3.35
CA LEU A 36 -1.32 -15.02 4.51
C LEU A 36 -0.60 -15.58 5.74
N TRP A 37 0.30 -16.54 5.56
CA TRP A 37 1.16 -17.05 6.62
C TRP A 37 2.25 -16.04 7.02
N ALA A 38 2.77 -15.24 6.10
CA ALA A 38 3.73 -14.18 6.35
C ALA A 38 3.05 -12.98 7.02
N CYS A 39 1.89 -12.56 6.51
CA CYS A 39 0.96 -11.66 7.17
C CYS A 39 0.59 -12.20 8.55
N HIS A 40 0.31 -13.50 8.69
CA HIS A 40 0.15 -14.16 9.98
C HIS A 40 1.42 -14.01 10.80
N ARG A 41 2.64 -14.33 10.35
CA ARG A 41 3.89 -14.14 11.11
C ARG A 41 4.08 -12.69 11.58
N VAL A 42 3.82 -11.72 10.71
CA VAL A 42 3.84 -10.28 11.00
C VAL A 42 2.73 -9.88 11.98
N LEU A 43 1.57 -10.54 11.97
CA LEU A 43 0.52 -10.35 12.97
C LEU A 43 0.71 -11.26 14.20
N SER A 44 1.58 -12.28 14.13
CA SER A 44 1.62 -13.44 15.03
C SER A 44 2.92 -13.58 15.82
N ALA A 45 3.90 -12.69 15.70
CA ALA A 45 4.84 -12.52 16.84
C ALA A 45 4.07 -12.14 18.13
N ALA A 46 2.85 -11.63 17.96
CA ALA A 46 1.83 -11.42 18.97
C ALA A 46 0.79 -12.58 19.09
N GLY A 47 0.78 -13.50 18.13
CA GLY A 47 -0.24 -14.53 17.90
C GLY A 47 0.22 -15.96 18.17
N VAL A 48 1.52 -16.22 18.36
CA VAL A 48 2.05 -17.52 18.83
C VAL A 48 1.58 -17.79 20.26
N HIS A 49 1.58 -16.78 21.13
CA HIS A 49 1.11 -16.95 22.51
C HIS A 49 -0.40 -17.23 22.56
N ASN A 50 -1.17 -16.53 21.73
CA ASN A 50 -2.61 -16.74 21.59
C ASN A 50 -2.94 -18.06 20.86
N LEU A 51 -2.14 -18.50 19.88
CA LEU A 51 -2.29 -19.84 19.29
C LEU A 51 -2.01 -20.90 20.35
N MET A 52 -1.03 -20.74 21.24
CA MET A 52 -0.81 -21.69 22.34
C MET A 52 -1.98 -21.71 23.32
N TYR A 53 -2.54 -20.56 23.72
CA TYR A 53 -3.71 -20.50 24.62
C TYR A 53 -5.00 -21.01 23.97
N LEU A 54 -5.24 -20.66 22.70
CA LEU A 54 -6.40 -21.11 21.94
C LEU A 54 -6.29 -22.61 21.64
N THR A 55 -5.13 -23.10 21.18
CA THR A 55 -4.89 -24.53 20.96
C THR A 55 -5.00 -25.31 22.27
N ARG A 56 -4.48 -24.78 23.38
CA ARG A 56 -4.67 -25.36 24.72
C ARG A 56 -6.15 -25.41 25.12
N GLY A 57 -6.88 -24.30 25.00
CA GLY A 57 -8.32 -24.25 25.31
C GLY A 57 -9.19 -25.09 24.37
N LEU A 58 -8.75 -25.35 23.15
CA LEU A 58 -9.44 -26.19 22.16
C LEU A 58 -9.12 -27.68 22.35
N VAL A 59 -7.87 -28.02 22.73
CA VAL A 59 -7.47 -29.35 23.17
C VAL A 59 -8.18 -29.71 24.47
N GLU A 60 -8.29 -28.78 25.42
CA GLU A 60 -9.07 -28.93 26.66
C GLU A 60 -10.58 -29.14 26.38
N ARG A 61 -11.08 -28.70 25.21
CA ARG A 61 -12.46 -28.89 24.74
C ARG A 61 -12.64 -30.06 23.75
N GLY A 62 -11.59 -30.83 23.47
CA GLY A 62 -11.65 -32.02 22.61
C GLY A 62 -11.83 -31.77 21.11
N ILE A 63 -11.53 -30.57 20.62
CA ILE A 63 -11.67 -30.21 19.20
C ILE A 63 -10.36 -30.53 18.46
N ALA A 64 -10.30 -31.69 17.80
CA ALA A 64 -9.07 -32.21 17.19
C ALA A 64 -8.79 -31.70 15.76
N HIS A 65 -9.80 -31.13 15.08
CA HIS A 65 -9.68 -30.60 13.72
C HIS A 65 -10.34 -29.22 13.64
N LEU A 66 -9.52 -28.19 13.57
CA LEU A 66 -9.97 -26.83 13.27
C LEU A 66 -10.20 -26.70 11.76
N CYS A 67 -11.39 -26.24 11.35
CA CYS A 67 -11.54 -25.78 9.97
C CYS A 67 -10.89 -24.39 9.82
N TRP A 68 -10.33 -24.14 8.65
CA TRP A 68 -9.60 -22.89 8.38
C TRP A 68 -10.53 -21.68 8.50
N GLU A 69 -11.81 -21.86 8.17
CA GLU A 69 -12.85 -20.83 8.24
C GLU A 69 -13.09 -20.33 9.68
N GLU A 70 -13.15 -21.23 10.67
CA GLU A 70 -13.32 -20.88 12.10
C GLU A 70 -12.10 -20.15 12.68
N LEU A 71 -10.91 -20.48 12.17
CA LEU A 71 -9.66 -19.88 12.60
C LEU A 71 -9.51 -18.45 12.07
N LEU A 72 -9.92 -18.20 10.82
CA LEU A 72 -9.94 -16.87 10.21
C LEU A 72 -11.01 -15.98 10.88
N ASP A 73 -12.21 -16.51 11.15
CA ASP A 73 -13.30 -15.75 11.78
C ASP A 73 -12.93 -15.24 13.18
N ARG A 74 -12.33 -16.10 14.02
CA ARG A 74 -11.83 -15.68 15.35
C ARG A 74 -10.61 -14.75 15.29
N LYS A 75 -9.74 -14.88 14.29
CA LYS A 75 -8.51 -14.06 14.16
C LYS A 75 -8.76 -12.67 13.60
N PHE A 76 -9.68 -12.53 12.65
CA PHE A 76 -10.05 -11.22 12.09
C PHE A 76 -11.08 -10.47 12.95
N GLY A 77 -11.80 -11.19 13.84
CA GLY A 77 -12.71 -10.60 14.82
C GLY A 77 -12.05 -10.07 16.10
N ASP A 78 -10.77 -10.36 16.36
CA ASP A 78 -10.13 -10.04 17.66
C ASP A 78 -8.89 -9.10 17.51
N PRO A 79 -8.97 -7.82 17.92
CA PRO A 79 -7.95 -6.79 17.71
C PRO A 79 -6.73 -6.83 18.65
N MET A 80 -6.54 -7.89 19.44
CA MET A 80 -5.88 -7.74 20.74
C MET A 80 -4.35 -7.53 20.75
N ASN A 81 -3.59 -7.83 19.70
CA ASN A 81 -2.12 -7.90 19.83
C ASN A 81 -1.31 -7.12 18.77
N VAL A 82 -1.79 -5.97 18.26
CA VAL A 82 -0.96 -5.08 17.43
C VAL A 82 -0.41 -3.94 18.29
N GLN A 83 0.92 -3.77 18.32
CA GLN A 83 1.64 -2.72 19.07
C GLN A 83 1.05 -1.32 18.82
N ASN A 84 0.62 -1.07 17.59
CA ASN A 84 -0.12 0.13 17.23
C ASN A 84 -1.48 -0.25 16.66
N ARG A 85 -2.55 -0.18 17.47
CA ARG A 85 -3.90 -0.50 16.96
C ARG A 85 -4.35 0.44 15.83
N ALA A 86 -3.72 1.61 15.65
CA ALA A 86 -3.97 2.41 14.45
C ALA A 86 -3.48 1.69 13.19
N VAL A 87 -2.36 0.97 13.24
CA VAL A 87 -1.87 0.11 12.14
C VAL A 87 -2.82 -1.07 11.90
N TRP A 88 -3.41 -1.63 12.96
CA TRP A 88 -4.44 -2.66 12.80
C TRP A 88 -5.68 -2.11 12.09
N LEU A 89 -6.16 -0.94 12.51
CA LEU A 89 -7.28 -0.28 11.85
C LEU A 89 -6.93 0.09 10.40
N LEU A 90 -5.69 0.49 10.14
CA LEU A 90 -5.13 0.72 8.80
C LEU A 90 -5.20 -0.53 7.92
N PHE A 91 -4.82 -1.67 8.48
CA PHE A 91 -4.85 -2.92 7.75
C PHE A 91 -6.30 -3.29 7.39
N HIS A 92 -7.23 -3.18 8.35
CA HIS A 92 -8.64 -3.51 8.13
C HIS A 92 -9.35 -2.56 7.18
N LEU A 93 -9.05 -1.26 7.22
CA LEU A 93 -9.61 -0.33 6.24
C LEU A 93 -9.09 -0.64 4.83
N CYS A 94 -7.80 -0.97 4.67
CA CYS A 94 -7.24 -1.37 3.39
C CYS A 94 -7.85 -2.70 2.90
N LEU A 95 -8.04 -3.66 3.81
CA LEU A 95 -8.67 -4.95 3.52
C LEU A 95 -10.13 -4.78 3.06
N GLN A 96 -10.87 -3.89 3.72
CA GLN A 96 -12.23 -3.52 3.31
C GLN A 96 -12.23 -2.90 1.92
N ALA A 97 -11.42 -1.86 1.73
CA ALA A 97 -11.37 -1.09 0.50
C ALA A 97 -11.01 -1.97 -0.71
N GLN A 98 -9.99 -2.83 -0.59
CA GLN A 98 -9.58 -3.71 -1.68
C GLN A 98 -10.63 -4.78 -2.02
N ARG A 99 -11.33 -5.30 -1.01
CA ARG A 99 -12.39 -6.28 -1.17
C ARG A 99 -13.59 -5.66 -1.89
N ASP A 100 -14.07 -4.53 -1.38
CA ASP A 100 -15.23 -3.84 -1.94
C ASP A 100 -14.92 -3.35 -3.35
N PHE A 101 -13.69 -2.88 -3.59
CA PHE A 101 -13.24 -2.54 -4.94
C PHE A 101 -13.25 -3.75 -5.89
N ALA A 102 -12.67 -4.88 -5.48
CA ALA A 102 -12.66 -6.09 -6.31
C ALA A 102 -14.07 -6.59 -6.61
N LEU A 103 -14.96 -6.57 -5.62
CA LEU A 103 -16.30 -7.12 -5.76
C LEU A 103 -17.29 -6.15 -6.41
N ASP A 104 -17.22 -4.86 -6.13
CA ASP A 104 -18.25 -3.92 -6.57
C ASP A 104 -17.81 -3.09 -7.79
N VAL A 105 -16.49 -2.94 -8.01
CA VAL A 105 -15.95 -2.10 -9.09
C VAL A 105 -15.33 -2.92 -10.22
N CYS A 106 -14.42 -3.86 -9.92
CA CYS A 106 -13.66 -4.59 -10.95
C CYS A 106 -14.51 -5.52 -11.83
N THR A 107 -15.77 -5.74 -11.50
CA THR A 107 -16.65 -6.63 -12.27
C THR A 107 -17.10 -6.05 -13.60
N ALA A 108 -17.21 -4.72 -13.67
CA ALA A 108 -17.54 -4.00 -14.89
C ALA A 108 -16.26 -3.53 -15.58
N ARG A 109 -16.23 -3.61 -16.91
CA ARG A 109 -15.12 -3.08 -17.72
C ARG A 109 -14.91 -1.60 -17.38
N SER A 110 -13.67 -1.25 -17.05
CA SER A 110 -13.28 0.13 -16.75
C SER A 110 -11.87 0.41 -17.25
N ARG A 111 -11.52 1.68 -17.41
CA ARG A 111 -10.15 2.08 -17.71
C ARG A 111 -9.29 2.11 -16.45
N GLU A 112 -7.96 2.00 -16.60
CA GLU A 112 -7.00 2.01 -15.49
C GLU A 112 -7.15 3.25 -14.60
N ASP A 113 -7.22 4.44 -15.19
CA ASP A 113 -7.36 5.71 -14.49
C ASP A 113 -8.64 5.77 -13.63
N LEU A 114 -9.75 5.28 -14.18
CA LEU A 114 -11.02 5.22 -13.47
C LEU A 114 -10.97 4.20 -12.32
N LEU A 115 -10.39 3.02 -12.56
CA LEU A 115 -10.20 1.99 -11.55
C LEU A 115 -9.36 2.50 -10.38
N THR A 116 -8.22 3.14 -10.66
CA THR A 116 -7.40 3.77 -9.62
C THR A 116 -8.19 4.82 -8.85
N GLY A 117 -8.92 5.71 -9.54
CA GLY A 117 -9.78 6.70 -8.88
C GLY A 117 -10.79 6.07 -7.93
N ARG A 118 -11.52 5.05 -8.39
CA ARG A 118 -12.51 4.32 -7.59
C ARG A 118 -11.88 3.57 -6.41
N PHE A 119 -10.69 3.01 -6.59
CA PHE A 119 -9.99 2.34 -5.51
C PHE A 119 -9.59 3.31 -4.39
N LEU A 120 -9.05 4.48 -4.76
CA LEU A 120 -8.70 5.52 -3.80
C LEU A 120 -9.94 6.12 -3.10
N GLU A 121 -11.06 6.26 -3.81
CA GLU A 121 -12.35 6.60 -3.20
C GLU A 121 -12.82 5.53 -2.19
N GLY A 122 -12.65 4.26 -2.53
CA GLY A 122 -12.93 3.13 -1.63
C GLY A 122 -12.09 3.17 -0.35
N ILE A 123 -10.79 3.49 -0.46
CA ILE A 123 -9.90 3.67 0.71
C ILE A 123 -10.40 4.81 1.60
N LYS A 124 -10.77 5.96 1.02
CA LYS A 124 -11.34 7.09 1.78
C LYS A 124 -12.65 6.72 2.49
N GLY A 125 -13.56 6.05 1.78
CA GLY A 125 -14.83 5.62 2.34
C GLY A 125 -14.66 4.61 3.49
N ALA A 126 -13.79 3.62 3.30
CA ALA A 126 -13.43 2.67 4.34
C ALA A 126 -12.80 3.38 5.56
N CYS A 127 -11.86 4.29 5.33
CA CYS A 127 -11.26 5.08 6.41
C CYS A 127 -12.32 5.83 7.21
N ALA A 128 -13.23 6.57 6.56
CA ALA A 128 -14.30 7.29 7.25
C ALA A 128 -15.16 6.36 8.13
N GLY A 129 -15.56 5.19 7.59
CA GLY A 129 -16.34 4.20 8.34
C GLY A 129 -15.60 3.60 9.54
N TRP A 130 -14.31 3.30 9.40
CA TRP A 130 -13.47 2.79 10.50
C TRP A 130 -13.17 3.87 11.55
N THR A 131 -12.96 5.12 11.13
CA THR A 131 -12.79 6.27 12.03
C THR A 131 -14.03 6.48 12.89
N GLU A 132 -15.22 6.44 12.29
CA GLU A 132 -16.49 6.58 13.01
C GLU A 132 -16.69 5.42 13.99
N SER A 133 -16.59 4.17 13.50
CA SER A 133 -16.81 2.95 14.28
C SER A 133 -15.81 2.80 15.44
N SER A 134 -14.60 3.33 15.27
CA SER A 134 -13.52 3.25 16.26
C SER A 134 -13.33 4.56 17.03
N SER A 135 -14.24 5.53 16.90
CA SER A 135 -14.03 6.90 17.39
C SER A 135 -13.82 6.99 18.90
N SER A 136 -14.47 6.12 19.68
CA SER A 136 -14.29 6.05 21.14
C SER A 136 -12.89 5.56 21.50
N TYR A 137 -12.37 4.59 20.75
CA TYR A 137 -11.01 4.09 20.94
C TYR A 137 -9.99 5.16 20.53
N LEU A 138 -10.12 5.69 19.31
CA LEU A 138 -9.20 6.69 18.75
C LEU A 138 -9.09 7.94 19.65
N ARG A 139 -10.22 8.43 20.18
CA ARG A 139 -10.23 9.53 21.17
C ARG A 139 -9.46 9.19 22.44
N ARG A 140 -9.61 7.98 22.97
CA ARG A 140 -8.94 7.55 24.21
C ARG A 140 -7.42 7.49 24.05
N VAL A 141 -6.94 7.10 22.88
CA VAL A 141 -5.49 7.00 22.60
C VAL A 141 -4.93 8.24 21.90
N GLU A 142 -5.70 9.34 21.89
CA GLU A 142 -5.35 10.62 21.25
C GLU A 142 -4.83 10.45 19.81
N ASN A 143 -5.51 9.57 19.08
CA ASN A 143 -5.15 9.15 17.75
C ASN A 143 -6.29 9.44 16.77
N VAL A 144 -5.97 9.53 15.48
CA VAL A 144 -6.97 9.73 14.42
C VAL A 144 -6.72 8.69 13.33
N LEU A 145 -7.67 8.49 12.44
CA LEU A 145 -7.41 7.85 11.16
C LEU A 145 -7.90 8.82 10.10
N GLU A 146 -6.99 9.26 9.25
CA GLU A 146 -7.27 10.26 8.23
C GLU A 146 -6.69 9.81 6.89
N VAL A 147 -7.48 10.02 5.83
CA VAL A 147 -7.03 9.94 4.45
C VAL A 147 -7.21 11.30 3.83
N CYS A 148 -6.13 11.87 3.32
CA CYS A 148 -6.20 13.06 2.49
C CYS A 148 -5.73 12.74 1.07
N SER A 149 -6.16 13.56 0.11
CA SER A 149 -5.57 13.55 -1.22
C SER A 149 -5.20 14.96 -1.61
N LEU A 150 -3.99 15.07 -2.16
CA LEU A 150 -3.47 16.27 -2.74
C LEU A 150 -3.42 16.06 -4.25
N ASP A 151 -4.09 16.95 -4.96
CA ASP A 151 -4.00 17.03 -6.40
C ASP A 151 -2.69 17.73 -6.74
N LEU A 152 -1.81 16.99 -7.41
CA LEU A 152 -0.51 17.50 -7.81
C LEU A 152 -0.54 18.07 -9.25
N THR A 153 -1.64 17.89 -9.99
CA THR A 153 -1.80 18.32 -11.39
C THR A 153 -1.95 19.83 -11.59
N VAL A 154 -2.05 20.61 -10.51
CA VAL A 154 -2.02 22.09 -10.55
C VAL A 154 -0.60 22.53 -10.95
N GLY A 155 -0.29 22.43 -12.24
CA GLY A 155 1.04 22.61 -12.84
C GLY A 155 1.15 22.19 -14.31
N GLY A 156 0.30 21.27 -14.79
CA GLY A 156 0.22 20.90 -16.21
C GLY A 156 0.52 19.43 -16.50
N GLY A 157 -0.53 18.65 -16.73
CA GLY A 157 -0.49 17.43 -17.56
C GLY A 157 -0.35 16.08 -16.85
N GLU A 158 -1.43 15.29 -16.91
CA GLU A 158 -1.36 13.83 -16.84
C GLU A 158 -0.44 13.29 -17.94
N GLN A 159 0.38 12.26 -17.64
CA GLN A 159 1.06 11.31 -18.56
C GLN A 159 2.61 11.25 -18.55
N GLU A 160 3.31 11.93 -17.65
CA GLU A 160 4.78 11.96 -17.71
C GLU A 160 5.52 11.07 -16.70
N THR A 161 4.83 10.49 -15.69
CA THR A 161 5.50 9.59 -14.74
C THR A 161 5.42 8.12 -15.09
N GLY A 162 6.34 7.37 -14.47
CA GLY A 162 6.26 5.92 -14.37
C GLY A 162 5.25 5.38 -13.35
N GLY A 163 4.60 6.22 -12.53
CA GLY A 163 3.56 5.85 -11.56
C GLY A 163 2.27 6.66 -11.75
N ASP A 164 1.12 6.07 -11.42
CA ASP A 164 -0.22 6.67 -11.56
C ASP A 164 -0.66 7.41 -10.29
N PHE A 165 -0.21 6.99 -9.11
CA PHE A 165 -0.42 7.70 -7.84
C PHE A 165 0.71 7.41 -6.85
N ALA A 166 0.88 8.29 -5.85
CA ALA A 166 1.71 8.04 -4.70
C ALA A 166 0.87 7.93 -3.42
N LEU A 167 1.39 7.18 -2.46
CA LEU A 167 0.84 7.01 -1.13
C LEU A 167 1.92 7.28 -0.10
N ILE A 168 1.64 8.13 0.89
CA ILE A 168 2.49 8.25 2.08
C ILE A 168 1.75 7.63 3.26
N LEU A 169 2.42 6.73 3.96
CA LEU A 169 1.97 6.22 5.25
C LEU A 169 2.54 7.12 6.35
N ASP A 170 1.72 7.98 6.93
CA ASP A 170 2.09 8.92 8.02
C ASP A 170 1.71 8.30 9.36
N ILE A 171 2.62 7.51 9.93
CA ILE A 171 2.36 6.74 11.14
C ILE A 171 3.10 7.37 12.31
N LYS A 172 2.35 8.08 13.14
CA LYS A 172 2.77 8.48 14.46
C LYS A 172 2.91 7.23 15.33
N GLY A 173 4.12 7.02 15.85
CA GLY A 173 4.40 6.03 16.85
C GLY A 173 3.74 6.46 18.16
N ASN A 174 3.03 5.55 18.84
CA ASN A 174 2.45 5.86 20.15
C ASN A 174 3.34 5.27 21.26
N PRO A 175 4.14 6.08 21.96
CA PRO A 175 4.90 5.60 23.12
C PRO A 175 4.04 5.45 24.38
N SER A 176 2.83 6.02 24.41
CA SER A 176 2.06 6.27 25.63
C SER A 176 1.11 5.14 26.04
N CYS A 177 0.88 4.13 25.20
CA CYS A 177 0.04 2.98 25.56
C CYS A 177 0.87 1.82 26.13
N ALA A 178 1.77 2.13 27.07
CA ALA A 178 2.59 1.13 27.78
C ALA A 178 1.76 -0.02 28.39
N GLN A 179 0.49 0.28 28.75
CA GLN A 179 -0.47 -0.64 29.38
C GLN A 179 -1.20 -1.56 28.39
N ASP A 180 -1.17 -1.27 27.09
CA ASP A 180 -1.71 -2.14 26.04
C ASP A 180 -0.63 -3.09 25.47
N PHE A 181 0.61 -3.02 25.96
CA PHE A 181 1.69 -3.91 25.54
C PHE A 181 1.76 -5.14 26.45
N GLU A 182 1.63 -6.33 25.88
CA GLU A 182 2.32 -7.49 26.44
C GLU A 182 3.84 -7.29 26.21
N HIS A 183 4.62 -7.40 27.29
CA HIS A 183 6.07 -7.16 27.34
C HIS A 183 6.92 -7.96 26.33
N SER A 184 6.33 -8.93 25.62
CA SER A 184 6.99 -9.86 24.70
C SER A 184 6.86 -9.52 23.21
N ILE A 185 6.06 -8.52 22.82
CA ILE A 185 5.88 -8.10 21.41
C ILE A 185 6.92 -7.03 21.05
N VAL A 186 8.19 -7.31 21.35
CA VAL A 186 9.34 -6.42 21.05
C VAL A 186 10.02 -6.82 19.72
N THR A 187 9.58 -7.90 19.09
CA THR A 187 10.39 -8.61 18.08
C THR A 187 9.63 -8.89 16.78
N LEU A 188 9.30 -7.84 16.03
CA LEU A 188 9.09 -7.94 14.58
C LEU A 188 9.96 -7.01 13.76
N THR A 189 10.43 -5.93 14.38
CA THR A 189 11.59 -5.17 13.90
C THR A 189 12.67 -5.36 14.97
N GLU A 190 13.81 -5.97 14.64
CA GLU A 190 14.95 -6.17 15.55
C GLU A 190 15.60 -4.85 16.06
N GLY A 191 14.91 -3.71 16.00
CA GLY A 191 15.45 -2.36 16.24
C GLY A 191 14.75 -1.52 17.30
N GLY A 192 13.82 -2.07 18.10
CA GLY A 192 13.07 -1.29 19.08
C GLY A 192 12.00 -0.37 18.45
N PRO A 193 11.36 0.53 19.22
CA PRO A 193 10.32 1.40 18.70
C PRO A 193 10.88 2.34 17.63
N ARG A 194 10.36 2.26 16.40
CA ARG A 194 10.77 3.08 15.24
C ARG A 194 10.48 4.59 15.39
N GLY A 195 9.70 5.00 16.39
CA GLY A 195 9.21 6.38 16.52
C GLY A 195 8.13 6.70 15.50
N ASP A 196 7.99 7.97 15.16
CA ASP A 196 7.16 8.40 14.04
C ASP A 196 7.88 8.05 12.72
N PHE A 197 7.15 7.57 11.74
CA PHE A 197 7.73 7.22 10.44
C PHE A 197 6.79 7.52 9.28
N PHE A 198 7.42 7.86 8.16
CA PHE A 198 6.75 8.24 6.92
C PHE A 198 7.20 7.29 5.81
N VAL A 199 6.30 6.47 5.27
CA VAL A 199 6.67 5.52 4.20
C VAL A 199 6.16 6.03 2.85
N PRO A 200 7.02 6.59 1.99
CA PRO A 200 6.66 7.00 0.65
C PRO A 200 6.58 5.78 -0.30
N LEU A 201 5.44 5.63 -0.95
CA LEU A 201 5.14 4.55 -1.88
C LEU A 201 4.69 5.13 -3.22
N ILE A 202 5.21 4.63 -4.33
CA ILE A 202 4.74 4.95 -5.68
C ILE A 202 4.11 3.72 -6.30
N PHE A 203 2.92 3.89 -6.89
CA PHE A 203 2.19 2.82 -7.55
C PHE A 203 1.97 3.13 -9.02
N GLN A 204 2.27 2.17 -9.88
CA GLN A 204 1.82 2.14 -11.27
C GLN A 204 0.71 1.10 -11.39
N ALA A 205 -0.50 1.55 -11.70
CA ALA A 205 -1.61 0.67 -11.94
C ALA A 205 -1.49 0.00 -13.31
N LYS A 206 -1.91 -1.26 -13.36
CA LYS A 206 -2.06 -2.06 -14.59
C LYS A 206 -3.31 -2.90 -14.53
N ARG A 207 -4.06 -2.94 -15.62
CA ARG A 207 -5.12 -3.93 -15.84
C ARG A 207 -4.51 -5.24 -16.31
N TYR A 208 -5.14 -6.34 -15.93
CA TYR A 208 -4.79 -7.65 -16.46
C TYR A 208 -6.02 -8.54 -16.61
N THR A 209 -5.82 -9.59 -17.41
CA THR A 209 -6.73 -10.74 -17.54
C THR A 209 -5.89 -12.00 -17.57
N GLY A 210 -6.30 -13.05 -16.84
CA GLY A 210 -5.50 -14.27 -16.72
C GLY A 210 -4.43 -14.13 -15.64
N SER A 211 -3.17 -14.38 -15.97
CA SER A 211 -2.06 -14.44 -15.00
C SER A 211 -0.92 -13.44 -15.25
N ALA A 212 -0.95 -12.70 -16.36
CA ALA A 212 0.12 -11.78 -16.74
C ALA A 212 -0.41 -10.38 -17.05
N ALA A 213 0.39 -9.36 -16.72
CA ALA A 213 0.12 -7.97 -17.01
C ALA A 213 1.23 -7.37 -17.90
N ASP A 214 0.86 -6.46 -18.79
CA ASP A 214 1.81 -5.70 -19.61
C ASP A 214 2.37 -4.51 -18.80
N ILE A 215 3.69 -4.47 -18.65
CA ILE A 215 4.43 -3.42 -17.93
C ILE A 215 5.25 -2.53 -18.87
N SER A 216 5.11 -2.71 -20.19
CA SER A 216 5.96 -2.08 -21.21
C SER A 216 5.52 -0.68 -21.65
N ARG A 217 4.69 0.01 -20.86
CA ARG A 217 4.24 1.38 -21.17
C ARG A 217 5.45 2.31 -21.31
N ARG A 218 5.49 3.03 -22.44
CA ARG A 218 6.62 3.84 -22.87
C ARG A 218 6.18 5.27 -23.17
N ASN A 219 6.93 6.24 -22.67
CA ASN A 219 6.85 7.64 -23.07
C ASN A 219 7.87 7.89 -24.20
N SER A 220 7.49 8.68 -25.21
CA SER A 220 8.32 8.98 -26.37
C SER A 220 9.62 9.69 -26.01
N THR A 221 9.57 10.58 -25.02
CA THR A 221 10.69 11.42 -24.57
C THR A 221 11.54 10.73 -23.50
N GLN A 222 10.89 9.98 -22.60
CA GLN A 222 11.50 9.55 -21.35
C GLN A 222 11.75 8.03 -21.24
N GLY A 223 11.32 7.27 -22.25
CA GLY A 223 11.54 5.83 -22.31
C GLY A 223 10.50 5.02 -21.53
N TYR A 224 10.86 3.81 -21.12
CA TYR A 224 9.96 2.91 -20.41
C TYR A 224 9.72 3.38 -18.97
N GLN A 225 8.45 3.40 -18.57
CA GLN A 225 8.03 3.75 -17.21
C GLN A 225 8.71 2.88 -16.14
N PHE A 226 8.88 1.59 -16.44
CA PHE A 226 9.59 0.62 -15.59
C PHE A 226 10.98 1.12 -15.16
N ASN A 227 11.75 1.74 -16.07
CA ASN A 227 13.11 2.16 -15.79
C ASN A 227 13.19 3.30 -14.75
N ARG A 228 12.09 4.02 -14.56
CA ARG A 228 11.95 5.05 -13.52
C ARG A 228 11.47 4.46 -12.20
N LEU A 229 10.47 3.59 -12.25
CA LEU A 229 9.94 2.94 -11.04
C LEU A 229 11.01 2.14 -10.30
N ARG A 230 12.01 1.56 -10.97
CA ARG A 230 13.08 0.81 -10.29
C ARG A 230 14.11 1.69 -9.56
N GLN A 231 13.99 3.01 -9.61
CA GLN A 231 14.86 3.93 -8.88
C GLN A 231 14.61 3.83 -7.37
N ARG A 232 15.66 4.03 -6.55
CA ARG A 232 15.73 3.54 -5.17
C ARG A 232 15.29 4.52 -4.08
N ASP A 233 14.91 5.74 -4.43
CA ASP A 233 14.69 6.76 -3.39
C ASP A 233 13.37 6.55 -2.62
N CYS A 234 12.42 5.79 -3.17
CA CYS A 234 11.23 5.31 -2.47
C CYS A 234 10.82 3.91 -2.94
N ALA A 235 9.97 3.22 -2.16
CA ALA A 235 9.43 1.94 -2.59
C ALA A 235 8.44 2.16 -3.75
N SER A 236 8.70 1.50 -4.87
CA SER A 236 7.89 1.61 -6.08
C SER A 236 7.35 0.25 -6.48
N ALA A 237 6.07 0.18 -6.76
CA ALA A 237 5.37 -1.06 -7.04
C ALA A 237 4.40 -0.92 -8.21
N TYR A 238 4.09 -2.04 -8.84
CA TYR A 238 2.92 -2.18 -9.68
C TYR A 238 1.73 -2.60 -8.82
N ILE A 239 0.55 -2.04 -9.10
CA ILE A 239 -0.72 -2.52 -8.57
C ILE A 239 -1.59 -3.04 -9.72
N PHE A 240 -2.03 -4.28 -9.62
CA PHE A 240 -2.73 -5.00 -10.68
C PHE A 240 -4.22 -5.11 -10.36
N TYR A 241 -5.05 -4.75 -11.33
CA TYR A 241 -6.50 -4.89 -11.24
C TYR A 241 -6.98 -5.93 -12.25
N GLU A 242 -7.63 -6.99 -11.78
CA GLU A 242 -8.22 -7.99 -12.68
C GLU A 242 -9.48 -7.39 -13.32
N ASN A 243 -9.35 -6.91 -14.56
CA ASN A 243 -10.42 -6.21 -15.26
C ASN A 243 -10.26 -6.33 -16.77
N GLY A 244 -11.02 -7.25 -17.37
CA GLY A 244 -10.99 -7.53 -18.80
C GLY A 244 -11.95 -6.69 -19.63
N ASP A 245 -11.94 -6.95 -20.94
CA ASP A 245 -12.95 -6.41 -21.86
C ASP A 245 -14.32 -7.05 -21.66
N ASN A 246 -14.33 -8.30 -21.18
CA ASN A 246 -15.51 -8.96 -20.65
C ASN A 246 -15.59 -8.75 -19.14
N GLY A 247 -16.80 -8.60 -18.62
CA GLY A 247 -17.02 -8.54 -17.16
C GLY A 247 -16.50 -9.80 -16.48
N ILE A 248 -15.96 -9.63 -15.27
CA ILE A 248 -15.40 -10.73 -14.46
C ILE A 248 -16.28 -10.87 -13.23
N ASP A 249 -16.92 -12.03 -13.06
CA ASP A 249 -17.89 -12.26 -11.98
C ASP A 249 -17.26 -12.12 -10.59
N CYS A 250 -16.06 -12.67 -10.41
CA CYS A 250 -15.35 -12.70 -9.13
C CYS A 250 -13.88 -12.29 -9.34
N PRO A 251 -13.61 -10.98 -9.53
CA PRO A 251 -12.24 -10.49 -9.72
C PRO A 251 -11.36 -10.80 -8.51
N ALA A 252 -10.09 -11.04 -8.75
CA ALA A 252 -9.05 -11.11 -7.74
C ALA A 252 -8.93 -9.77 -7.00
N LEU A 253 -8.42 -9.85 -5.77
CA LEU A 253 -8.04 -8.67 -5.02
C LEU A 253 -6.92 -7.90 -5.76
N PRO A 254 -6.83 -6.57 -5.59
CA PRO A 254 -5.68 -5.79 -6.05
C PRO A 254 -4.36 -6.41 -5.57
N MET A 255 -3.55 -6.86 -6.52
CA MET A 255 -2.24 -7.46 -6.25
C MET A 255 -1.16 -6.41 -6.41
N VAL A 256 -0.14 -6.44 -5.57
CA VAL A 256 0.98 -5.50 -5.56
C VAL A 256 2.29 -6.26 -5.71
N LYS A 257 3.09 -5.85 -6.69
CA LYS A 257 4.43 -6.39 -6.94
C LYS A 257 5.45 -5.26 -6.93
N LEU A 258 6.53 -5.41 -6.17
CA LEU A 258 7.63 -4.45 -6.20
C LEU A 258 8.20 -4.36 -7.63
N ALA A 259 8.53 -3.15 -8.07
CA ALA A 259 9.08 -2.94 -9.41
C ALA A 259 10.40 -3.72 -9.61
N ASN A 260 11.20 -3.86 -8.55
CA ASN A 260 12.45 -4.62 -8.56
C ASN A 260 12.26 -6.14 -8.66
N HIS A 261 11.05 -6.66 -8.43
CA HIS A 261 10.71 -8.08 -8.64
C HIS A 261 10.24 -8.36 -10.07
N CYS A 262 10.10 -7.33 -10.91
CA CYS A 262 9.80 -7.52 -12.33
C CYS A 262 11.10 -7.61 -13.13
N SER A 263 11.14 -8.51 -14.11
CA SER A 263 12.23 -8.53 -15.08
C SER A 263 12.30 -7.20 -15.84
N PRO A 264 13.51 -6.77 -16.27
CA PRO A 264 13.64 -5.59 -17.12
C PRO A 264 12.75 -5.67 -18.36
N VAL A 265 12.14 -4.55 -18.77
CA VAL A 265 11.24 -4.50 -19.94
C VAL A 265 11.93 -4.89 -21.23
N GLU A 266 13.25 -4.72 -21.29
CA GLU A 266 14.09 -5.17 -22.39
C GLU A 266 14.18 -6.71 -22.49
N VAL A 267 13.96 -7.41 -21.37
CA VAL A 267 13.93 -8.88 -21.28
C VAL A 267 12.51 -9.42 -21.43
N SER A 268 11.57 -8.85 -20.67
CA SER A 268 10.16 -9.24 -20.72
C SER A 268 9.24 -8.01 -20.58
N ARG A 269 8.33 -7.86 -21.54
CA ARG A 269 7.31 -6.80 -21.53
C ARG A 269 6.15 -7.10 -20.59
N THR A 270 6.03 -8.36 -20.16
CA THR A 270 4.96 -8.83 -19.29
C THR A 270 5.54 -9.39 -17.99
N THR A 271 4.76 -9.33 -16.91
CA THR A 271 5.12 -9.92 -15.62
C THR A 271 3.97 -10.79 -15.10
N GLY A 272 4.31 -11.87 -14.39
CA GLY A 272 3.33 -12.66 -13.66
C GLY A 272 2.74 -11.85 -12.51
N VAL A 273 1.41 -11.77 -12.45
CA VAL A 273 0.66 -10.94 -11.48
C VAL A 273 0.61 -11.55 -10.07
N PHE A 274 0.74 -12.86 -9.96
CA PHE A 274 0.66 -13.58 -8.68
C PHE A 274 2.02 -14.03 -8.15
N GLU A 275 3.02 -14.11 -9.02
CA GLU A 275 4.40 -14.43 -8.65
C GLU A 275 5.02 -13.21 -7.95
N ASP A 276 5.61 -13.41 -6.77
CA ASP A 276 6.24 -12.36 -5.95
C ASP A 276 5.34 -11.14 -5.67
N SER A 277 4.01 -11.37 -5.57
CA SER A 277 3.00 -10.31 -5.45
C SER A 277 2.04 -10.54 -4.29
N VAL A 278 1.88 -9.57 -3.41
CA VAL A 278 0.97 -9.64 -2.25
C VAL A 278 -0.31 -8.85 -2.50
N ASP A 279 -1.41 -9.14 -1.80
CA ASP A 279 -2.58 -8.24 -1.86
C ASP A 279 -2.26 -6.86 -1.25
N PHE A 280 -2.94 -5.82 -1.71
CA PHE A 280 -2.67 -4.44 -1.29
C PHE A 280 -2.68 -4.24 0.22
N ALA A 281 -3.66 -4.79 0.95
CA ALA A 281 -3.71 -4.65 2.41
C ALA A 281 -2.49 -5.28 3.10
N THR A 282 -2.08 -6.46 2.65
CA THR A 282 -0.85 -7.12 3.11
C THR A 282 0.39 -6.31 2.75
N TYR A 283 0.46 -5.74 1.54
CA TYR A 283 1.56 -4.85 1.14
C TYR A 283 1.69 -3.64 2.06
N ILE A 284 0.57 -2.96 2.37
CA ILE A 284 0.57 -1.82 3.30
C ILE A 284 1.03 -2.24 4.69
N LEU A 285 0.56 -3.40 5.18
CA LEU A 285 1.01 -3.92 6.47
C LEU A 285 2.53 -4.18 6.47
N CYS A 286 3.07 -4.80 5.43
CA CYS A 286 4.51 -5.00 5.25
C CYS A 286 5.27 -3.67 5.24
N ALA A 287 4.78 -2.68 4.50
CA ALA A 287 5.38 -1.35 4.41
C ALA A 287 5.45 -0.64 5.77
N VAL A 288 4.38 -0.68 6.56
CA VAL A 288 4.35 -0.09 7.91
C VAL A 288 5.35 -0.79 8.84
N ASN A 289 5.54 -2.10 8.68
CA ASN A 289 6.47 -2.88 9.50
C ASN A 289 7.91 -2.86 8.96
N GLY A 290 8.17 -2.17 7.85
CA GLY A 290 9.51 -2.09 7.27
C GLY A 290 10.03 -3.40 6.69
N CYS A 291 9.14 -4.27 6.21
CA CYS A 291 9.55 -5.44 5.43
C CYS A 291 10.21 -5.00 4.10
N ASP A 292 11.00 -5.89 3.49
CA ASP A 292 11.62 -5.72 2.17
C ASP A 292 12.51 -4.47 2.03
N ASP A 293 13.13 -4.03 3.14
CA ASP A 293 13.99 -2.84 3.22
C ASP A 293 13.32 -1.58 2.65
N MET A 294 11.99 -1.47 2.78
CA MET A 294 11.25 -0.31 2.27
C MET A 294 11.76 0.99 2.93
N PRO A 295 12.23 1.98 2.13
CA PRO A 295 12.73 3.23 2.65
C PRO A 295 11.66 3.99 3.44
N ALA A 296 12.04 4.51 4.62
CA ALA A 296 11.22 5.40 5.42
C ALA A 296 11.90 6.76 5.56
N ALA A 297 11.13 7.82 5.40
CA ALA A 297 11.56 9.19 5.60
C ALA A 297 11.54 9.56 7.10
N GLN A 298 12.40 10.52 7.46
CA GLN A 298 12.49 11.07 8.82
C GLN A 298 11.48 12.23 9.02
N THR A 299 11.12 12.92 7.95
CA THR A 299 10.18 14.04 7.95
C THR A 299 9.16 13.90 6.83
N ARG A 300 8.11 14.72 6.86
CA ARG A 300 7.09 14.75 5.81
C ARG A 300 7.65 15.33 4.52
N GLU A 301 8.53 16.33 4.65
CA GLU A 301 9.29 16.95 3.58
C GLU A 301 10.21 15.94 2.90
N ASP A 302 10.92 15.12 3.68
CA ASP A 302 11.74 14.02 3.14
C ASP A 302 10.89 12.99 2.39
N ALA A 303 9.72 12.63 2.92
CA ALA A 303 8.81 11.69 2.25
C ALA A 303 8.32 12.24 0.89
N LEU A 304 7.98 13.53 0.85
CA LEU A 304 7.63 14.22 -0.39
C LEU A 304 8.82 14.27 -1.35
N ASN A 305 10.01 14.60 -0.86
CA ASN A 305 11.25 14.61 -1.64
C ASN A 305 11.56 13.25 -2.26
N MET A 306 11.43 12.16 -1.50
CA MET A 306 11.63 10.80 -1.98
C MET A 306 10.66 10.46 -3.12
N ILE A 307 9.40 10.90 -3.04
CA ILE A 307 8.43 10.74 -4.12
C ILE A 307 8.84 11.60 -5.33
N LEU A 308 9.19 12.87 -5.12
CA LEU A 308 9.52 13.80 -6.20
C LEU A 308 10.88 13.53 -6.87
N ALA A 309 11.78 12.84 -6.19
CA ALA A 309 13.03 12.34 -6.78
C ALA A 309 12.74 11.22 -7.80
N ASN A 310 11.78 10.34 -7.49
CA ASN A 310 11.37 9.24 -8.36
C ASN A 310 10.28 9.64 -9.38
N ALA A 311 9.62 10.79 -9.20
CA ALA A 311 8.55 11.30 -10.04
C ALA A 311 8.72 12.81 -10.27
N SER A 312 8.82 13.28 -11.52
CA SER A 312 8.93 14.73 -11.78
C SER A 312 7.78 15.50 -11.09
N PRO A 313 8.03 16.67 -10.46
CA PRO A 313 7.02 17.45 -9.73
C PRO A 313 5.75 17.81 -10.53
N GLU A 314 5.85 17.82 -11.85
CA GLU A 314 4.74 18.14 -12.77
C GLU A 314 3.93 16.89 -13.18
N SER A 315 4.39 15.70 -12.80
CA SER A 315 4.00 14.45 -13.47
C SER A 315 3.23 13.45 -12.62
N LEU A 316 3.34 13.53 -11.29
CA LEU A 316 2.48 12.73 -10.40
C LEU A 316 1.12 13.42 -10.29
N THR A 317 0.02 12.68 -10.45
CA THR A 317 -1.32 13.30 -10.51
C THR A 317 -1.95 13.42 -9.14
N LYS A 318 -1.77 12.39 -8.31
CA LYS A 318 -2.42 12.27 -7.01
C LYS A 318 -1.45 11.76 -5.98
N LEU A 319 -1.30 12.52 -4.91
CA LEU A 319 -0.70 12.05 -3.68
C LEU A 319 -1.82 11.76 -2.69
N VAL A 320 -1.84 10.54 -2.17
CA VAL A 320 -2.71 10.14 -1.08
C VAL A 320 -1.86 10.03 0.17
N VAL A 321 -2.35 10.57 1.28
CA VAL A 321 -1.72 10.34 2.58
C VAL A 321 -2.69 9.56 3.42
N LEU A 322 -2.23 8.45 3.96
CA LEU A 322 -2.95 7.61 4.88
C LEU A 322 -2.18 7.63 6.20
N GLY A 323 -2.82 8.09 7.27
CA GLY A 323 -2.09 8.26 8.51
C GLY A 323 -2.98 8.30 9.72
N ASN A 324 -2.31 8.41 10.86
CA ASN A 324 -2.95 8.46 12.16
C ASN A 324 -2.73 9.80 12.89
N THR A 325 -2.26 10.81 12.15
CA THR A 325 -2.13 12.20 12.62
C THR A 325 -3.32 13.02 12.13
N ALA A 326 -3.80 13.97 12.93
CA ALA A 326 -4.84 14.92 12.51
C ALA A 326 -4.28 16.00 11.58
N GLY A 327 -5.09 16.47 10.62
CA GLY A 327 -4.74 17.61 9.77
C GLY A 327 -3.69 17.26 8.72
N LEU A 328 -3.70 16.02 8.21
CA LEU A 328 -2.77 15.57 7.18
C LEU A 328 -2.86 16.46 5.95
N LYS A 329 -4.07 16.88 5.56
CA LYS A 329 -4.30 17.68 4.36
C LYS A 329 -3.57 19.02 4.40
N GLU A 330 -3.67 19.76 5.50
CA GLU A 330 -3.02 21.06 5.68
C GLU A 330 -1.50 20.86 5.78
N THR A 331 -1.08 19.91 6.62
CA THR A 331 0.34 19.63 6.86
C THR A 331 1.11 19.31 5.57
N TYR A 332 0.60 18.39 4.74
CA TYR A 332 1.27 18.03 3.49
C TYR A 332 1.11 19.09 2.39
N ARG A 333 0.06 19.93 2.45
CA ARG A 333 -0.05 21.07 1.54
C ARG A 333 1.04 22.09 1.81
N ASP A 334 1.29 22.40 3.07
CA ASP A 334 2.30 23.36 3.50
C ASP A 334 3.72 22.82 3.21
N ALA A 335 3.98 21.55 3.53
CA ALA A 335 5.25 20.89 3.20
C ALA A 335 5.51 20.87 1.68
N LEU A 336 4.50 20.58 0.86
CA LEU A 336 4.62 20.62 -0.61
C LEU A 336 4.87 22.04 -1.13
N ALA A 337 4.24 23.06 -0.54
CA ALA A 337 4.44 24.45 -0.92
C ALA A 337 5.88 24.91 -0.60
N ALA A 338 6.38 24.56 0.59
CA ALA A 338 7.76 24.83 0.99
C ALA A 338 8.77 24.17 0.04
N LEU A 339 8.56 22.88 -0.25
CA LEU A 339 9.43 22.13 -1.16
C LEU A 339 9.44 22.72 -2.58
N ARG A 340 8.28 23.11 -3.11
CA ARG A 340 8.18 23.77 -4.43
C ARG A 340 8.90 25.12 -4.44
N ALA A 341 8.89 25.87 -3.34
CA ALA A 341 9.64 27.11 -3.23
C ALA A 341 11.15 26.86 -3.23
N GLU A 342 11.61 25.82 -2.52
CA GLU A 342 13.01 25.40 -2.50
C GLU A 342 13.50 25.02 -3.89
N ILE A 343 12.78 24.14 -4.60
CA ILE A 343 13.12 23.72 -5.97
C ILE A 343 13.25 24.94 -6.91
N LYS A 344 12.30 25.88 -6.84
CA LYS A 344 12.37 27.12 -7.65
C LYS A 344 13.58 27.98 -7.30
N SER A 345 13.94 28.07 -6.03
CA SER A 345 15.08 28.86 -5.56
C SER A 345 16.43 28.22 -5.92
N GLY A 346 16.54 26.88 -5.86
CA GLY A 346 17.73 26.12 -6.23
C GLY A 346 18.04 26.17 -7.73
N VAL A 347 17.01 26.10 -8.58
CA VAL A 347 17.15 26.27 -10.04
C VAL A 347 17.64 27.69 -10.41
N SER A 348 17.42 28.69 -9.55
CA SER A 348 17.87 30.05 -9.79
C SER A 348 19.36 30.30 -9.47
N MET A 349 20.05 29.40 -8.74
CA MET A 349 21.47 29.61 -8.42
C MET A 349 22.45 29.00 -9.44
N ASP A 350 22.04 27.97 -10.19
CA ASP A 350 22.89 27.35 -11.22
C ASP A 350 22.88 28.11 -12.58
N ALA A 351 22.04 29.13 -12.73
CA ALA A 351 21.96 29.96 -13.95
C ALA A 351 23.02 31.08 -14.03
N THR A 352 23.92 31.18 -13.06
CA THR A 352 25.02 32.17 -13.03
C THR A 352 26.39 31.50 -13.01
N GLN A 353 26.74 30.77 -14.08
CA GLN A 353 28.16 30.53 -14.38
C GLN A 353 28.70 31.69 -15.25
N PRO A 354 29.75 32.40 -14.81
CA PRO A 354 30.40 33.42 -15.63
C PRO A 354 31.10 32.76 -16.83
N GLU A 355 30.95 33.37 -18.00
CA GLU A 355 31.63 32.98 -19.24
C GLU A 355 33.12 32.70 -18.99
N ARG A 356 33.57 31.47 -19.26
CA ARG A 356 35.00 31.16 -19.25
C ARG A 356 35.68 31.89 -20.42
N PRO A 357 36.79 32.62 -20.18
CA PRO A 357 37.50 33.31 -21.25
C PRO A 357 38.11 32.30 -22.22
N ARG A 358 37.90 32.54 -23.52
CA ARG A 358 38.49 31.78 -24.63
C ARG A 358 40.02 31.83 -24.53
N LYS A 359 40.66 30.68 -24.29
CA LYS A 359 42.12 30.56 -24.40
C LYS A 359 42.52 30.51 -25.87
N HIS A 360 43.42 31.41 -26.25
CA HIS A 360 44.11 31.45 -27.53
C HIS A 360 44.91 30.16 -27.77
N GLY A 361 44.92 29.71 -29.03
CA GLY A 361 45.63 28.50 -29.48
C GLY A 361 47.16 28.66 -29.52
N PRO A 362 47.90 27.53 -29.63
CA PRO A 362 49.36 27.54 -29.60
C PRO A 362 49.97 27.83 -30.98
N CYS A 363 51.10 28.54 -30.97
CA CYS A 363 52.09 28.58 -32.05
C CYS A 363 52.89 27.28 -32.11
#